data_AF-A0A5X6EG69-F1
#
_entry.id   AF-A0A5X6EG69-F1
#
_cell.length_a   1.000
_cell.length_b   1.000
_cell.length_c   1.000
_cell.angle_alpha   90.00
_cell.angle_beta   90.00
_cell.angle_gamma   90.00
#
_symmetry.space_group_name_H-M   'P 1'
#
loop_
_entity.id
_entity.type
_entity.pdbx_description
1 polymer ?
#
loop_
_entity_poly.entity_id
_entity_poly.type
_entity_poly.pdbx_seq_one_letter_code
_entity_poly.pdbx_strand_id
1 'polypeptide(L)'
;MAITEEQIMRAADELDQEGQNPTLARVRKKLGGGSFTTISEVMIEWRAQKARSVPAHEPPPQALTDRLAVFGDDIWALALEMADAGFAGEREALEKSRLETETARAEAAALADQLASELEESRSLISSLQEKLAAAEKETAAVAHERNEAQRETTELREQIASLRGELQAVTLCHQEIVAAIKQKTSPAQ
;
A
#
# COMPACT_ATOMS: atom_id res chain seq x y z
N MET A 1 -82.27 3.77 17.27
CA MET A 1 -82.31 2.82 18.41
C MET A 1 -81.05 3.04 19.23
N ALA A 2 -81.17 3.22 20.55
CA ALA A 2 -80.01 3.41 21.42
C ALA A 2 -79.32 2.06 21.65
N ILE A 3 -77.98 2.04 21.59
CA ILE A 3 -77.17 0.86 21.90
C ILE A 3 -77.13 0.70 23.41
N THR A 4 -77.35 -0.52 23.92
CA THR A 4 -77.39 -0.80 25.36
C THR A 4 -76.03 -1.25 25.90
N GLU A 5 -75.83 -1.10 27.21
CA GLU A 5 -74.59 -1.51 27.89
C GLU A 5 -74.32 -3.01 27.73
N GLU A 6 -75.35 -3.85 27.84
CA GLU A 6 -75.25 -5.30 27.63
C GLU A 6 -74.75 -5.68 26.22
N GLN A 7 -75.14 -4.91 25.19
CA GLN A 7 -74.66 -5.14 23.83
C GLN A 7 -73.17 -4.82 23.72
N ILE A 8 -72.71 -3.76 24.40
CA ILE A 8 -71.30 -3.37 24.43
C ILE A 8 -70.45 -4.41 25.15
N MET A 9 -70.91 -4.90 26.31
CA MET A 9 -70.23 -5.97 27.05
C MET A 9 -70.15 -7.26 26.22
N ARG A 10 -71.25 -7.70 25.61
CA ARG A 10 -71.27 -8.90 24.77
C ARG A 10 -70.34 -8.78 23.56
N ALA A 11 -70.33 -7.63 22.88
CA ALA A 11 -69.44 -7.41 21.75
C ALA A 11 -67.95 -7.41 22.16
N ALA A 12 -67.64 -6.91 23.36
CA ALA A 12 -66.29 -6.95 23.92
C ALA A 12 -65.87 -8.38 24.29
N ASP A 13 -66.74 -9.16 24.94
CA ASP A 13 -66.51 -10.56 25.27
C ASP A 13 -66.27 -11.41 24.03
N GLU A 14 -67.10 -11.26 22.99
CA GLU A 14 -66.92 -12.03 21.76
C GLU A 14 -65.61 -11.67 21.04
N LEU A 15 -65.24 -10.38 21.00
CA LEU A 15 -63.94 -9.99 20.43
C LEU A 15 -62.77 -10.60 21.21
N ASP A 16 -62.90 -10.67 22.52
CA ASP A 16 -61.90 -11.26 23.39
C ASP A 16 -61.76 -12.78 23.22
N GLN A 17 -62.89 -13.48 23.11
CA GLN A 17 -62.94 -14.92 22.79
C GLN A 17 -62.35 -15.23 21.41
N GLU A 18 -62.50 -14.31 20.45
CA GLU A 18 -61.86 -14.37 19.13
C GLU A 18 -60.33 -14.08 19.18
N GLY A 19 -59.74 -13.86 20.37
CA GLY A 19 -58.33 -13.52 20.54
C GLY A 19 -57.97 -12.11 20.07
N GLN A 20 -58.97 -11.25 19.86
CA GLN A 20 -58.78 -9.88 19.38
C GLN A 20 -58.92 -8.89 20.53
N ASN A 21 -57.97 -7.97 20.66
CA ASN A 21 -58.08 -6.90 21.65
C ASN A 21 -59.33 -6.03 21.41
N PRO A 22 -60.30 -6.00 22.35
CA PRO A 22 -61.54 -5.24 22.20
C PRO A 22 -61.29 -3.75 22.44
N THR A 23 -60.87 -3.04 21.39
CA THR A 23 -60.71 -1.58 21.41
C THR A 23 -62.04 -0.89 21.17
N LEU A 24 -62.18 0.38 21.60
CA LEU A 24 -63.42 1.16 21.41
C LEU A 24 -63.87 1.18 19.94
N ALA A 25 -62.92 1.28 19.02
CA ALA A 25 -63.18 1.26 17.57
C ALA A 25 -63.70 -0.10 17.08
N ARG A 26 -63.15 -1.22 17.57
CA ARG A 26 -63.59 -2.58 17.20
C ARG A 26 -64.97 -2.89 17.76
N VAL A 27 -65.21 -2.54 19.01
CA VAL A 27 -66.51 -2.72 19.66
C VAL A 27 -67.58 -1.89 18.92
N ARG A 28 -67.30 -0.62 18.62
CA ARG A 28 -68.19 0.23 17.80
C ARG A 28 -68.44 -0.32 16.41
N LYS A 29 -67.40 -0.86 15.75
CA LYS A 29 -67.51 -1.48 14.42
C LYS A 29 -68.39 -2.73 14.46
N LYS A 30 -68.25 -3.57 15.49
CA LYS A 30 -69.02 -4.80 15.68
C LYS A 30 -70.50 -4.51 15.99
N LEU A 31 -70.77 -3.40 16.68
CA LEU A 31 -72.12 -2.93 17.00
C LEU A 31 -72.79 -2.11 15.87
N GLY A 32 -72.05 -1.74 14.82
CA GLY A 32 -72.56 -0.96 13.70
C GLY A 32 -72.79 0.54 13.98
N GLY A 33 -72.34 1.05 15.13
CA GLY A 33 -72.55 2.46 15.53
C GLY A 33 -72.36 2.71 17.02
N GLY A 34 -72.72 3.89 17.50
CA GLY A 34 -72.70 4.27 18.93
C GLY A 34 -71.81 5.48 19.27
N SER A 35 -72.11 6.12 20.40
CA SER A 35 -71.24 7.16 20.96
C SER A 35 -70.00 6.53 21.59
N PHE A 36 -68.83 7.07 21.28
CA PHE A 36 -67.57 6.63 21.87
C PHE A 36 -67.54 6.86 23.39
N THR A 37 -68.25 7.86 23.90
CA THR A 37 -68.33 8.15 25.34
C THR A 37 -69.04 7.02 26.08
N THR A 38 -70.23 6.62 25.63
CA THR A 38 -71.01 5.52 26.21
C THR A 38 -70.28 4.17 26.10
N ILE A 39 -69.63 3.90 24.96
CA ILE A 39 -68.82 2.68 24.80
C ILE A 39 -67.60 2.71 25.74
N SER A 40 -66.99 3.87 25.97
CA SER A 40 -65.82 3.97 26.85
C SER A 40 -66.14 3.69 28.31
N GLU A 41 -67.29 4.14 28.81
CA GLU A 41 -67.74 3.89 30.19
C GLU A 41 -67.94 2.40 30.43
N VAL A 42 -68.70 1.73 29.56
CA VAL A 42 -68.94 0.29 29.66
C VAL A 42 -67.67 -0.54 29.44
N MET A 43 -66.76 -0.09 28.57
CA MET A 43 -65.49 -0.77 28.34
C MET A 43 -64.50 -0.64 29.52
N ILE A 44 -64.63 0.40 30.35
CA ILE A 44 -63.87 0.49 31.60
C ILE A 44 -64.35 -0.59 32.56
N GLU A 45 -65.67 -0.73 32.72
CA GLU A 45 -66.27 -1.74 33.57
C GLU A 45 -65.97 -3.16 33.08
N TRP A 46 -66.10 -3.41 31.78
CA TRP A 46 -65.74 -4.70 31.16
C TRP A 46 -64.27 -5.09 31.43
N ARG A 47 -63.32 -4.15 31.28
CA ARG A 47 -61.90 -4.42 31.60
C ARG A 47 -61.69 -4.70 33.08
N ALA A 48 -62.38 -3.99 33.96
CA ALA A 48 -62.31 -4.21 35.40
C ALA A 48 -62.89 -5.59 35.79
N GLN A 49 -63.98 -6.01 35.15
CA GLN A 49 -64.58 -7.33 35.35
C GLN A 49 -63.67 -8.44 34.84
N LYS A 50 -63.07 -8.26 33.65
CA LYS A 50 -62.10 -9.21 33.09
C LYS A 50 -60.84 -9.35 33.96
N ALA A 51 -60.31 -8.25 34.47
CA ALA A 51 -59.15 -8.28 35.36
C ALA A 51 -59.43 -9.07 36.66
N ARG A 52 -60.68 -9.05 37.15
CA ARG A 52 -61.12 -9.84 38.31
C ARG A 52 -61.35 -11.32 37.98
N SER A 53 -61.62 -11.66 36.72
CA SER A 53 -61.93 -13.03 36.29
C SER A 53 -60.72 -13.82 35.79
N VAL A 54 -59.55 -13.19 35.58
CA VAL A 54 -58.30 -13.91 35.30
C VAL A 54 -57.84 -14.59 36.60
N PRO A 55 -57.78 -15.94 36.66
CA PRO A 55 -57.23 -16.62 37.82
C PRO A 55 -55.79 -16.14 38.05
N ALA A 56 -55.47 -15.72 39.26
CA ALA A 56 -54.09 -15.43 39.63
C ALA A 56 -53.26 -16.70 39.37
N HIS A 57 -52.32 -16.64 38.43
CA HIS A 57 -51.39 -17.74 38.22
C HIS A 57 -50.63 -17.96 39.51
N GLU A 58 -50.75 -19.15 40.08
CA GLU A 58 -50.00 -19.55 41.25
C GLU A 58 -48.50 -19.47 40.91
N PRO A 59 -47.66 -18.82 41.75
CA PRO A 59 -46.24 -18.72 41.48
C PRO A 59 -45.64 -20.12 41.34
N PRO A 60 -44.68 -20.31 40.40
CA PRO A 60 -44.06 -21.61 40.20
C PRO A 60 -43.44 -22.11 41.52
N PRO A 61 -43.53 -23.42 41.82
CA PRO A 61 -42.97 -23.98 43.05
C PRO A 61 -41.49 -23.64 43.20
N GLN A 62 -41.07 -23.26 44.42
CA GLN A 62 -39.69 -22.82 44.68
C GLN A 62 -38.64 -23.85 44.23
N ALA A 63 -38.91 -25.14 44.42
CA ALA A 63 -38.02 -26.22 44.00
C ALA A 63 -37.77 -26.27 42.48
N LEU A 64 -38.74 -25.83 41.67
CA LEU A 64 -38.57 -25.72 40.22
C LEU A 64 -37.69 -24.51 39.88
N THR A 65 -37.96 -23.36 40.49
CA THR A 65 -37.16 -22.15 40.30
C THR A 65 -35.70 -22.35 40.70
N ASP A 66 -35.45 -22.98 41.85
CA ASP A 66 -34.10 -23.27 42.33
C ASP A 66 -33.35 -24.20 41.36
N ARG A 67 -34.04 -25.21 40.82
CA ARG A 67 -33.44 -26.14 39.86
C ARG A 67 -33.17 -25.50 38.49
N LEU A 68 -34.03 -24.58 38.06
CA LEU A 68 -33.79 -23.78 36.85
C LEU A 68 -32.65 -22.79 37.04
N ALA A 69 -32.48 -22.22 38.24
CA ALA A 69 -31.36 -21.33 38.55
C ALA A 69 -30.01 -22.08 38.43
N VAL A 70 -29.88 -23.24 39.10
CA VAL A 70 -28.66 -24.06 39.01
C VAL A 70 -28.35 -24.46 37.56
N PHE A 71 -29.37 -24.88 36.81
CA PHE A 71 -29.19 -25.25 35.41
C PHE A 71 -28.79 -24.05 34.52
N GLY A 72 -29.33 -22.87 34.82
CA GLY A 72 -28.94 -21.62 34.15
C GLY A 72 -27.49 -21.25 34.43
N ASP A 73 -27.04 -21.41 35.68
CA ASP A 73 -25.65 -21.18 36.07
C ASP A 73 -24.69 -22.14 35.36
N ASP A 74 -25.05 -23.43 35.25
CA ASP A 74 -24.24 -24.43 34.54
C ASP A 74 -24.09 -24.09 33.04
N ILE A 75 -25.19 -23.71 32.38
CA ILE A 75 -25.16 -23.27 30.97
C ILE A 75 -24.31 -22.02 30.82
N TRP A 76 -24.46 -21.06 31.73
CA TRP A 76 -23.71 -19.81 31.68
C TRP A 76 -22.21 -20.05 31.87
N ALA A 77 -21.83 -20.89 32.84
CA ALA A 77 -20.44 -21.28 33.06
C ALA A 77 -19.83 -21.96 31.84
N LEU A 78 -20.54 -22.90 31.23
CA LEU A 78 -20.09 -23.57 29.99
C LEU A 78 -19.94 -22.58 28.84
N ALA A 79 -20.89 -21.65 28.68
CA ALA A 79 -20.84 -20.63 27.63
C ALA A 79 -19.63 -19.69 27.82
N LEU A 80 -19.32 -19.32 29.06
CA LEU A 80 -18.17 -18.48 29.38
C LEU A 80 -16.85 -19.22 29.11
N GLU A 81 -16.74 -20.49 29.50
CA GLU A 81 -15.55 -21.31 29.22
C GLU A 81 -15.30 -21.44 27.72
N MET A 82 -16.36 -21.69 26.92
CA MET A 82 -16.24 -21.77 25.46
C MET A 82 -15.84 -20.41 24.86
N ALA A 83 -16.38 -19.31 25.37
CA ALA A 83 -16.01 -17.97 24.91
C ALA A 83 -14.54 -17.66 25.23
N ASP A 84 -14.10 -17.93 26.47
CA ASP A 84 -12.73 -17.70 26.91
C ASP A 84 -11.73 -18.56 26.13
N ALA A 85 -12.06 -19.83 25.86
CA ALA A 85 -11.26 -20.70 25.02
C ALA A 85 -11.13 -20.18 23.57
N GLY A 86 -12.24 -19.68 22.99
CA GLY A 86 -12.22 -19.04 21.68
C GLY A 86 -11.35 -17.78 21.66
N PHE A 87 -11.51 -16.90 22.64
CA PHE A 87 -10.74 -15.66 22.75
C PHE A 87 -9.25 -15.91 23.01
N ALA A 88 -8.90 -16.95 23.77
CA ALA A 88 -7.51 -17.30 24.01
C ALA A 88 -6.80 -17.70 22.71
N GLY A 89 -7.41 -18.58 21.92
CA GLY A 89 -6.86 -19.00 20.63
C GLY A 89 -6.74 -17.85 19.61
N GLU A 90 -7.75 -16.98 19.54
CA GLU A 90 -7.72 -15.80 18.66
C GLU A 90 -6.65 -14.80 19.07
N ARG A 91 -6.45 -14.58 20.38
CA ARG A 91 -5.40 -13.70 20.90
C ARG A 91 -4.01 -14.25 20.58
N GLU A 92 -3.80 -15.55 20.75
CA GLU A 92 -2.53 -16.19 20.41
C GLU A 92 -2.24 -16.11 18.91
N ALA A 93 -3.24 -16.37 18.07
CA ALA A 93 -3.12 -16.25 16.62
C ALA A 93 -2.83 -14.81 16.18
N LEU A 94 -3.51 -13.81 16.77
CA LEU A 94 -3.27 -12.40 16.50
C LEU A 94 -1.86 -11.98 16.94
N GLU A 95 -1.41 -12.40 18.13
CA GLU A 95 -0.09 -12.07 18.64
C GLU A 95 1.01 -12.70 17.79
N LYS A 96 0.82 -13.95 17.38
CA LYS A 96 1.73 -14.62 16.43
C LYS A 96 1.80 -13.86 15.10
N SER A 97 0.66 -13.50 14.51
CA SER A 97 0.62 -12.75 13.25
C SER A 97 1.25 -11.36 13.38
N ARG A 98 1.06 -10.69 14.52
CA ARG A 98 1.73 -9.41 14.84
C ARG A 98 3.24 -9.57 14.90
N LEU A 99 3.73 -10.58 15.61
CA LEU A 99 5.14 -10.86 15.73
C LEU A 99 5.76 -11.16 14.36
N GLU A 100 5.13 -12.03 13.57
CA GLU A 100 5.57 -12.38 12.21
C GLU A 100 5.64 -11.13 11.30
N THR A 101 4.65 -10.25 11.40
CA THR A 101 4.61 -9.00 10.63
C THR A 101 5.72 -8.05 11.07
N GLU A 102 5.94 -7.92 12.38
CA GLU A 102 6.99 -7.05 12.92
C GLU A 102 8.39 -7.57 12.55
N THR A 103 8.61 -8.89 12.61
CA THR A 103 9.87 -9.50 12.16
C THR A 103 10.09 -9.29 10.67
N ALA A 104 9.07 -9.53 9.84
CA ALA A 104 9.17 -9.31 8.39
C ALA A 104 9.43 -7.83 8.06
N ARG A 105 8.83 -6.91 8.82
CA ARG A 105 9.07 -5.47 8.67
C ARG A 105 10.49 -5.08 9.06
N ALA A 106 11.01 -5.63 10.16
CA ALA A 106 12.38 -5.39 10.61
C ALA A 106 13.41 -5.93 9.59
N GLU A 107 13.19 -7.13 9.06
CA GLU A 107 14.03 -7.72 8.01
C GLU A 107 14.01 -6.89 6.72
N ALA A 108 12.83 -6.45 6.29
CA ALA A 108 12.69 -5.59 5.11
C ALA A 108 13.38 -4.23 5.30
N ALA A 109 13.30 -3.63 6.49
CA ALA A 109 14.01 -2.40 6.82
C ALA A 109 15.53 -2.59 6.80
N ALA A 110 16.03 -3.67 7.41
CA ALA A 110 17.45 -3.99 7.40
C ALA A 110 17.99 -4.23 5.98
N LEU A 111 17.22 -4.92 5.13
CA LEU A 111 17.59 -5.12 3.73
C LEU A 111 17.59 -3.80 2.95
N ALA A 112 16.62 -2.92 3.20
CA ALA A 112 16.56 -1.61 2.55
C ALA A 112 17.77 -0.74 2.94
N ASP A 113 18.17 -0.75 4.21
CA ASP A 113 19.35 -0.03 4.69
C ASP A 113 20.64 -0.58 4.06
N GLN A 114 20.77 -1.91 3.96
CA GLN A 114 21.90 -2.55 3.28
C GLN A 114 21.97 -2.14 1.81
N LEU A 115 20.86 -2.23 1.07
CA LEU A 115 20.81 -1.85 -0.34
C LEU A 115 21.09 -0.36 -0.55
N ALA A 116 20.65 0.50 0.37
CA ALA A 116 20.97 1.92 0.33
C ALA A 116 22.48 2.17 0.48
N SER A 117 23.16 1.44 1.38
CA SER A 117 24.61 1.51 1.55
C SER A 117 25.35 1.04 0.30
N GLU A 118 24.99 -0.13 -0.24
CA GLU A 118 25.63 -0.69 -1.45
C GLU A 118 25.44 0.22 -2.66
N LEU A 119 24.29 0.89 -2.77
CA LEU A 119 23.99 1.83 -3.83
C LEU A 119 24.82 3.12 -3.71
N GLU A 120 25.04 3.62 -2.50
CA GLU A 120 25.91 4.77 -2.26
C GLU A 120 27.38 4.43 -2.54
N GLU A 121 27.86 3.27 -2.10
CA GLU A 121 29.20 2.77 -2.43
C GLU A 121 29.40 2.63 -3.94
N SER A 122 28.43 2.07 -4.64
CA SER A 122 28.46 1.93 -6.10
C SER A 122 28.49 3.28 -6.80
N ARG A 123 27.70 4.27 -6.33
CA ARG A 123 27.71 5.64 -6.87
C ARG A 123 29.06 6.33 -6.67
N SER A 124 29.64 6.20 -5.48
CA SER A 124 30.99 6.69 -5.17
C SER A 124 32.03 6.08 -6.10
N LEU A 125 31.98 4.75 -6.31
CA LEU A 125 32.89 4.06 -7.21
C LEU A 125 32.74 4.55 -8.65
N ILE A 126 31.51 4.71 -9.14
CA ILE A 126 31.21 5.24 -10.48
C ILE A 126 31.78 6.65 -10.62
N SER A 127 31.58 7.53 -9.62
CA SER A 127 32.12 8.90 -9.64
C SER A 127 33.66 8.88 -9.73
N SER A 128 34.33 8.06 -8.91
CA SER A 128 35.79 7.95 -8.95
C SER A 128 36.29 7.40 -10.29
N LEU A 129 35.56 6.44 -10.89
CA LEU A 129 35.91 5.90 -12.20
C LEU A 129 35.71 6.93 -13.31
N GLN A 130 34.66 7.76 -13.24
CA GLN A 130 34.43 8.86 -14.17
C GLN A 130 35.54 9.91 -14.08
N GLU A 131 35.99 10.27 -12.88
CA GLU A 131 37.12 11.18 -12.69
C GLU A 131 38.42 10.62 -13.27
N LYS A 132 38.70 9.33 -13.02
CA LYS A 132 39.87 8.65 -13.59
C LYS A 132 39.81 8.56 -15.11
N LEU A 133 38.64 8.29 -15.68
CA LEU A 133 38.43 8.27 -17.12
C LEU A 133 38.71 9.65 -17.73
N ALA A 134 38.13 10.71 -17.16
CA ALA A 134 38.35 12.07 -17.63
C ALA A 134 39.83 12.50 -17.54
N ALA A 135 40.53 12.09 -16.47
CA ALA A 135 41.96 12.33 -16.34
C ALA A 135 42.78 11.61 -17.43
N ALA A 136 42.47 10.32 -17.69
CA ALA A 136 43.11 9.54 -18.73
C ALA A 136 42.82 10.08 -20.14
N GLU A 137 41.60 10.54 -20.41
CA GLU A 137 41.23 11.20 -21.66
C GLU A 137 42.04 12.49 -21.88
N LYS A 138 42.24 13.29 -20.83
CA LYS A 138 43.08 14.49 -20.90
C LYS A 138 44.54 14.16 -21.16
N GLU A 139 45.08 13.14 -20.50
CA GLU A 139 46.46 12.69 -20.71
C GLU A 139 46.67 12.15 -22.13
N THR A 140 45.76 11.31 -22.62
CA THR A 140 45.82 10.80 -24.00
C THR A 140 45.72 11.92 -25.04
N ALA A 141 44.90 12.95 -24.80
CA ALA A 141 44.84 14.13 -25.65
C ALA A 141 46.15 14.94 -25.64
N ALA A 142 46.78 15.10 -24.48
CA ALA A 142 48.07 15.79 -24.35
C ALA A 142 49.18 15.04 -25.09
N VAL A 143 49.30 13.72 -24.88
CA VAL A 143 50.27 12.87 -25.59
C VAL A 143 50.03 12.88 -27.10
N ALA A 144 48.77 12.86 -27.54
CA ALA A 144 48.43 12.97 -28.96
C ALA A 144 48.85 14.32 -29.56
N HIS A 145 48.74 15.41 -28.79
CA HIS A 145 49.18 16.74 -29.20
C HIS A 145 50.71 16.80 -29.33
N GLU A 146 51.44 16.39 -28.30
CA GLU A 146 52.92 16.33 -28.32
C GLU A 146 53.44 15.47 -29.49
N ARG A 147 52.81 14.32 -29.73
CA ARG A 147 53.15 13.46 -30.87
C ARG A 147 52.94 14.20 -32.20
N ASN A 148 51.86 14.97 -32.35
CA ASN A 148 51.59 15.72 -33.57
C ASN A 148 52.61 16.84 -33.79
N GLU A 149 53.04 17.52 -32.72
CA GLU A 149 54.09 18.55 -32.79
C GLU A 149 55.44 17.94 -33.17
N ALA A 150 55.88 16.88 -32.48
CA ALA A 150 57.10 16.17 -32.80
C ALA A 150 57.11 15.63 -34.25
N GLN A 151 55.96 15.19 -34.75
CA GLN A 151 55.81 14.75 -36.14
C GLN A 151 55.99 15.91 -37.13
N ARG A 152 55.46 17.10 -36.82
CA ARG A 152 55.63 18.32 -37.65
C ARG A 152 57.09 18.75 -37.68
N GLU A 153 57.75 18.82 -36.54
CA GLU A 153 59.18 19.14 -36.46
C GLU A 153 60.02 18.13 -37.25
N THR A 154 59.70 16.84 -37.14
CA THR A 154 60.37 15.78 -37.91
C THR A 154 60.17 15.97 -39.42
N THR A 155 58.98 16.38 -39.88
CA THR A 155 58.74 16.67 -41.30
C THR A 155 59.51 17.90 -41.76
N GLU A 156 59.52 18.98 -40.98
CA GLU A 156 60.25 20.22 -41.30
C GLU A 156 61.76 19.97 -41.37
N LEU A 157 62.34 19.25 -40.41
CA LEU A 157 63.75 18.87 -40.43
C LEU A 157 64.09 18.00 -41.65
N ARG A 158 63.20 17.08 -42.05
CA ARG A 158 63.39 16.26 -43.26
C ARG A 158 63.39 17.13 -44.52
N GLU A 159 62.49 18.11 -44.62
CA GLU A 159 62.45 19.04 -45.74
C GLU A 159 63.72 19.91 -45.80
N GLN A 160 64.18 20.43 -44.66
CA GLN A 160 65.45 21.18 -44.57
C GLN A 160 66.66 20.33 -44.99
N ILE A 161 66.75 19.08 -44.53
CA ILE A 161 67.81 18.14 -44.95
C ILE A 161 67.76 17.89 -46.46
N ALA A 162 66.57 17.72 -47.03
CA ALA A 162 66.40 17.53 -48.47
C ALA A 162 66.83 18.77 -49.27
N SER A 163 66.46 19.97 -48.81
CA SER A 163 66.87 21.24 -49.40
C SER A 163 68.39 21.44 -49.36
N LEU A 164 69.01 21.29 -48.19
CA LEU A 164 70.47 21.41 -48.03
C LEU A 164 71.23 20.39 -48.88
N ARG A 165 70.73 19.16 -48.98
CA ARG A 165 71.30 18.13 -49.85
C ARG A 165 71.22 18.55 -51.32
N GLY A 166 70.10 19.13 -51.75
CA GLY A 166 69.92 19.66 -53.10
C GLY A 166 70.90 20.80 -53.42
N GLU A 167 71.05 21.75 -52.49
CA GLU A 167 72.02 22.84 -52.60
C GLU A 167 73.46 22.31 -52.69
N LEU A 168 73.84 21.37 -51.83
CA LEU A 168 75.17 20.75 -51.85
C LEU A 168 75.45 20.05 -53.19
N GLN A 169 74.47 19.35 -53.75
CA GLN A 169 74.59 18.72 -55.08
C GLN A 169 74.80 19.76 -56.18
N ALA A 170 74.04 20.87 -56.16
CA ALA A 170 74.19 21.95 -57.13
C ALA A 170 75.59 22.61 -57.04
N VAL A 171 76.07 22.88 -55.83
CA VAL A 171 77.43 23.40 -55.61
C VAL A 171 78.49 22.42 -56.11
N THR A 172 78.30 21.12 -55.85
CA THR A 172 79.23 20.08 -56.30
C THR A 172 79.28 19.99 -57.84
N LEU A 173 78.13 20.07 -58.51
CA LEU A 173 78.05 20.10 -59.97
C LEU A 173 78.75 21.34 -60.55
N CYS A 174 78.45 22.53 -60.02
CA CYS A 174 79.09 23.77 -60.42
C CYS A 174 80.62 23.69 -60.25
N HIS A 175 81.09 23.14 -59.12
CA HIS A 175 82.51 22.92 -58.89
C HIS A 175 83.12 21.98 -59.94
N GLN A 176 82.46 20.87 -60.27
CA GLN A 176 82.92 19.93 -61.30
C GLN A 176 83.00 20.60 -62.69
N GLU A 177 82.01 21.40 -63.06
CA GLU A 177 82.00 22.17 -64.31
C GLU A 177 83.16 23.17 -64.37
N ILE A 178 83.42 23.91 -63.28
CA ILE A 178 84.55 24.83 -63.18
C ILE A 178 85.87 24.08 -63.32
N VAL A 179 86.04 22.95 -62.62
CA VAL A 179 87.26 22.14 -62.70
C VAL A 179 87.45 21.56 -64.11
N ALA A 180 86.38 21.12 -64.77
CA ALA A 180 86.45 20.64 -66.16
C ALA A 180 86.85 21.76 -67.13
N ALA A 181 86.28 22.96 -66.98
CA ALA A 181 86.64 24.14 -67.78
C ALA A 181 88.10 24.56 -67.60
N ILE A 182 88.61 24.51 -66.36
CA ILE A 182 90.03 24.75 -66.07
C ILE A 182 90.89 23.70 -66.76
N LYS A 183 90.55 22.40 -66.64
CA LYS A 183 91.29 21.30 -67.29
C LYS A 183 91.35 21.45 -68.81
N GLN A 184 90.24 21.81 -69.46
CA GLN A 184 90.20 22.06 -70.91
C GLN A 184 91.10 23.22 -71.34
N LYS A 185 91.18 24.30 -70.56
CA LYS A 185 92.11 25.42 -70.81
C LYS A 185 93.58 25.05 -70.62
N THR A 186 93.88 24.06 -69.78
CA THR A 186 95.25 23.59 -69.50
C THR A 186 95.69 22.40 -70.37
N SER A 187 94.81 21.81 -71.19
CA SER A 187 95.17 20.72 -72.09
C SER A 187 95.80 21.31 -73.37
N PRO A 188 97.08 21.07 -73.66
CA PRO A 188 97.74 21.64 -74.83
C PRO A 188 97.18 20.97 -76.11
N ALA A 189 96.88 21.80 -77.11
CA ALA A 189 96.68 21.32 -78.47
C ALA A 189 97.99 20.67 -78.94
N GLN A 190 97.96 19.37 -79.16
CA GLN A 190 98.89 18.65 -80.04
C GLN A 190 98.16 18.32 -81.33
#